data_AF-A0A512IUM8-F1
#
_entry.id   AF-A0A512IUM8-F1
#
_cell.length_a   1.000
_cell.length_b   1.000
_cell.length_c   1.000
_cell.angle_alpha   90.00
_cell.angle_beta   90.00
_cell.angle_gamma   90.00
#
_symmetry.space_group_name_H-M   'P 1'
#
loop_
_entity.id
_entity.type
_entity.pdbx_description
1 polymer ?
#
loop_
_entity_poly.entity_id
_entity_poly.type
_entity_poly.pdbx_seq_one_letter_code
_entity_poly.pdbx_strand_id
1 'polypeptide(L)'
;MSFILRAALAIGALSYFALQRDGSVPPTGELTAMAERQSVQITALAGALPTEMRAAATQAVTAELVKRLSTDTASRDTLMAVDRRPDWRGSDLR
;
A
#
# COMPACT_ATOMS: atom_id res chain seq x y z
N MET A 1 12.49 -5.76 -19.56
CA MET A 1 12.25 -6.65 -18.39
C MET A 1 11.22 -6.14 -17.38
N SER A 2 10.48 -5.05 -17.66
CA SER A 2 9.49 -4.49 -16.73
C SER A 2 8.14 -5.26 -16.66
N PHE A 3 7.88 -6.17 -17.60
CA PHE A 3 6.60 -6.89 -17.68
C PHE A 3 6.38 -7.79 -16.45
N ILE A 4 7.40 -8.53 -16.03
CA ILE A 4 7.32 -9.45 -14.89
C ILE A 4 7.04 -8.67 -13.59
N LEU A 5 7.73 -7.54 -13.38
CA LEU A 5 7.53 -6.70 -12.21
C LEU A 5 6.10 -6.11 -12.16
N ARG A 6 5.59 -5.65 -13.31
CA ARG A 6 4.21 -5.14 -13.42
C ARG A 6 3.17 -6.22 -13.18
N ALA A 7 3.39 -7.42 -13.72
CA ALA A 7 2.50 -8.56 -13.53
C ALA A 7 2.47 -9.00 -12.06
N ALA A 8 3.64 -9.14 -11.42
CA ALA A 8 3.73 -9.48 -10.00
C ALA A 8 2.99 -8.46 -9.12
N LEU A 9 3.14 -7.16 -9.42
CA LEU A 9 2.45 -6.09 -8.71
C LEU A 9 0.93 -6.13 -8.93
N ALA A 10 0.47 -6.38 -10.16
CA ALA A 10 -0.94 -6.52 -10.48
C ALA A 10 -1.58 -7.73 -9.77
N ILE A 11 -0.88 -8.86 -9.73
CA ILE A 11 -1.33 -10.06 -9.02
C ILE A 11 -1.44 -9.79 -7.52
N GLY A 12 -0.42 -9.14 -6.91
CA GLY A 12 -0.46 -8.78 -5.50
C GLY A 12 -1.63 -7.83 -5.16
N ALA A 13 -1.87 -6.82 -6.00
CA ALA A 13 -2.98 -5.89 -5.82
C ALA A 13 -4.35 -6.60 -5.91
N LEU A 14 -4.53 -7.47 -6.91
CA LEU A 14 -5.77 -8.24 -7.07
C LEU A 14 -6.02 -9.19 -5.90
N SER A 15 -4.98 -9.85 -5.39
CA SER A 15 -5.08 -10.70 -4.20
C SER A 15 -5.46 -9.88 -2.97
N TYR A 16 -4.86 -8.69 -2.76
CA TYR A 16 -5.22 -7.80 -1.66
C TYR A 16 -6.67 -7.33 -1.74
N PHE A 17 -7.17 -7.02 -2.93
CA PHE A 17 -8.57 -6.68 -3.14
C PHE A 17 -9.50 -7.87 -2.92
N ALA A 18 -9.09 -9.08 -3.30
CA ALA A 18 -9.84 -10.30 -3.00
C ALA A 18 -9.98 -10.51 -1.49
N LEU A 19 -8.90 -10.34 -0.71
CA LEU A 19 -8.94 -10.42 0.76
C LEU A 19 -9.87 -9.38 1.39
N GLN A 20 -9.83 -8.13 0.91
CA GLN A 20 -10.75 -7.08 1.40
C GLN A 20 -12.19 -7.36 1.03
N ARG A 21 -12.45 -7.90 -0.17
CA ARG A 21 -13.79 -8.22 -0.66
C ARG A 21 -14.41 -9.36 0.13
N ASP A 22 -13.65 -10.39 0.42
CA ASP A 22 -14.17 -11.58 1.09
C ASP A 22 -14.34 -11.37 2.61
N GLY A 23 -13.88 -10.23 3.16
CA GLY A 23 -14.02 -9.89 4.59
C GLY A 23 -13.27 -10.83 5.52
N SER A 24 -12.58 -11.83 4.98
CA SER A 24 -11.70 -12.73 5.67
C SER A 24 -10.42 -11.97 6.01
N VAL A 25 -10.39 -11.39 7.21
CA VAL A 25 -9.10 -11.15 7.87
C VAL A 25 -8.63 -12.53 8.30
N PRO A 26 -7.64 -13.14 7.64
CA PRO A 26 -7.06 -14.36 8.16
C PRO A 26 -6.53 -14.05 9.56
N PRO A 27 -6.58 -15.00 10.51
CA PRO A 27 -6.04 -14.77 11.84
C PRO A 27 -4.62 -14.24 11.68
N THR A 28 -4.31 -13.12 12.35
CA THR A 28 -3.08 -12.34 12.13
C THR A 28 -1.82 -13.21 12.18
N GLY A 29 -1.85 -14.31 12.95
CA GLY A 29 -0.78 -15.31 13.06
C GLY A 29 -0.48 -16.09 11.77
N GLU A 30 -1.47 -16.40 10.94
CA GLU A 30 -1.26 -17.10 9.67
C GLU A 30 -0.68 -16.16 8.61
N LEU A 31 -1.15 -14.91 8.58
CA LEU A 31 -0.59 -13.86 7.74
C LEU A 31 0.87 -13.58 8.09
N THR A 32 1.21 -13.47 9.38
CA THR A 32 2.60 -13.26 9.81
C THR A 32 3.48 -14.44 9.45
N ALA A 33 3.03 -15.69 9.65
CA ALA A 33 3.81 -16.87 9.32
C ALA A 33 4.05 -17.01 7.80
N MET A 34 3.06 -16.66 6.98
CA MET A 34 3.18 -16.68 5.53
C MET A 34 4.08 -15.54 5.03
N ALA A 35 3.97 -14.34 5.63
CA ALA A 35 4.84 -13.21 5.36
C ALA A 35 6.29 -13.47 5.77
N GLU A 36 6.54 -14.17 6.88
CA GLU A 36 7.88 -14.59 7.30
C GLU A 36 8.49 -15.61 6.33
N ARG A 37 7.72 -16.60 5.89
CA ARG A 37 8.19 -17.56 4.87
C ARG A 37 8.53 -16.88 3.55
N GLN A 38 7.67 -15.94 3.11
CA GLN A 38 7.94 -15.16 1.91
C GLN A 38 9.11 -14.20 2.08
N SER A 39 9.27 -13.55 3.24
CA SER A 39 10.38 -12.63 3.49
C SER A 39 11.72 -13.36 3.49
N VAL A 40 11.79 -14.58 4.03
CA VAL A 40 12.99 -15.44 3.97
C VAL A 40 13.32 -15.79 2.51
N GLN A 41 12.33 -16.18 1.71
CA GLN A 41 12.54 -16.50 0.28
C GLN A 41 12.98 -15.28 -0.53
N ILE A 42 12.35 -14.13 -0.31
CA ILE A 42 12.70 -12.87 -0.98
C ILE A 42 14.10 -12.41 -0.57
N THR A 43 14.48 -12.57 0.70
CA THR A 43 15.81 -12.22 1.21
C THR A 43 16.88 -13.14 0.64
N ALA A 44 16.61 -14.44 0.51
CA ALA A 44 17.51 -15.39 -0.13
C ALA A 44 17.74 -15.07 -1.62
N LEU A 45 16.66 -14.74 -2.34
CA LEU A 45 16.74 -14.28 -3.74
C LEU A 45 17.47 -12.95 -3.86
N ALA A 46 17.24 -12.00 -2.95
CA ALA A 46 17.97 -10.74 -2.88
C ALA A 46 19.47 -10.96 -2.61
N GLY A 47 19.81 -11.94 -1.77
CA GLY A 47 21.19 -12.33 -1.48
C GLY A 47 21.95 -12.90 -2.68
N ALA A 48 21.25 -13.50 -3.64
CA ALA A 48 21.83 -14.04 -4.87
C ALA A 48 22.10 -12.97 -5.95
N LEU A 49 21.55 -11.76 -5.81
CA LEU A 49 21.78 -10.65 -6.75
C LEU A 49 23.10 -9.91 -6.43
N PRO A 50 23.89 -9.46 -7.42
CA PRO A 50 25.01 -8.53 -7.23
C PRO A 50 24.63 -7.30 -6.40
N THR A 51 25.53 -6.84 -5.53
CA THR A 51 25.31 -5.70 -4.62
C THR A 51 24.95 -4.40 -5.34
N GLU A 52 25.54 -4.16 -6.50
CA GLU A 52 25.24 -2.99 -7.34
C GLU A 52 23.79 -3.01 -7.85
N MET A 53 23.29 -4.18 -8.27
CA MET A 53 21.90 -4.31 -8.70
C MET A 53 20.91 -4.17 -7.54
N ARG A 54 21.28 -4.63 -6.34
CA ARG A 54 20.46 -4.39 -5.14
C ARG A 54 20.36 -2.90 -4.84
N ALA A 55 21.47 -2.16 -4.88
CA ALA A 55 21.48 -0.72 -4.64
C ALA A 55 20.66 0.06 -5.69
N ALA A 56 20.77 -0.32 -6.97
CA ALA A 56 19.96 0.29 -8.03
C ALA A 56 18.46 -0.04 -7.86
N ALA A 57 18.13 -1.27 -7.46
CA ALA A 57 16.75 -1.69 -7.21
C ALA A 57 16.14 -0.97 -6.00
N THR A 58 16.89 -0.82 -4.89
CA THR A 58 16.40 -0.11 -3.71
C THR A 58 16.15 1.36 -4.03
N GLN A 59 17.05 2.02 -4.77
CA GLN A 59 16.86 3.41 -5.21
C GLN A 59 15.67 3.59 -6.14
N ALA A 60 15.45 2.66 -7.08
CA ALA A 60 14.30 2.71 -7.98
C ALA A 60 12.98 2.52 -7.23
N VAL A 61 12.96 1.60 -6.26
CA VAL A 61 11.78 1.34 -5.42
C VAL A 61 11.47 2.52 -4.52
N THR A 62 12.48 3.10 -3.86
CA THR A 62 12.27 4.27 -3.00
C THR A 62 11.80 5.48 -3.80
N ALA A 63 12.34 5.71 -4.99
CA ALA A 63 11.89 6.80 -5.87
C ALA A 63 10.42 6.65 -6.30
N GLU A 64 10.00 5.44 -6.68
CA GLU A 64 8.59 5.18 -7.03
C GLU A 64 7.65 5.25 -5.80
N LEU A 65 8.11 4.81 -4.63
CA LEU A 65 7.37 4.97 -3.37
C LEU A 65 7.16 6.44 -3.02
N VAL A 66 8.22 7.24 -3.07
CA VAL A 66 8.15 8.69 -2.83
C VAL A 66 7.20 9.33 -3.84
N LYS A 67 7.33 9.02 -5.13
CA LYS A 67 6.44 9.53 -6.17
C LYS A 67 4.97 9.17 -5.90
N ARG A 68 4.68 7.92 -5.51
CA ARG A 68 3.32 7.48 -5.19
C ARG A 68 2.76 8.17 -3.94
N LEU A 69 3.54 8.27 -2.87
CA LEU A 69 3.14 9.01 -1.67
C LEU A 69 2.87 10.49 -1.99
N SER A 70 3.69 11.08 -2.85
CA SER A 70 3.54 12.48 -3.29
C SER A 70 2.22 12.70 -4.04
N THR A 71 1.79 11.73 -4.86
CA THR A 71 0.49 11.79 -5.54
C THR A 71 -0.71 11.46 -4.65
N ASP A 72 -0.53 10.69 -3.58
CA ASP A 72 -1.60 10.29 -2.66
C ASP A 72 -1.77 11.27 -1.48
N THR A 73 -1.00 12.37 -1.46
CA THR A 73 -1.17 13.49 -0.51
C THR A 73 -2.36 14.39 -0.91
N ALA A 74 -3.34 13.87 -1.65
CA ALA A 74 -4.65 14.48 -1.71
C ALA A 74 -5.36 14.09 -0.41
N SER A 75 -5.37 14.99 0.57
CA SER A 75 -6.12 14.83 1.82
C SER A 75 -7.48 14.21 1.52
N ARG A 76 -7.70 12.97 1.99
CA ARG A 76 -9.00 12.30 1.91
C ARG A 76 -9.89 12.99 2.93
N ASP A 77 -10.39 14.14 2.55
CA ASP A 77 -11.38 14.90 3.30
C ASP A 77 -12.66 14.07 3.29
N THR A 78 -12.82 13.23 4.32
CA THR A 78 -14.00 12.40 4.52
C THR A 78 -15.14 13.18 5.17
N LEU A 79 -14.96 14.48 5.46
CA LEU A 79 -16.01 15.30 6.07
C LEU A 79 -17.05 15.64 5.02
N MET A 80 -18.30 15.32 5.33
CA MET A 80 -19.45 15.72 4.54
C MET A 80 -19.61 17.23 4.63
N ALA A 81 -20.19 17.86 3.59
CA ALA A 81 -20.43 19.30 3.59
C ALA A 81 -21.31 19.79 4.77
N VAL A 82 -22.08 18.87 5.38
CA VAL A 82 -22.86 19.09 6.61
C VAL A 82 -21.97 19.23 7.85
N ASP A 83 -20.89 18.47 7.97
CA ASP A 83 -19.98 18.50 9.13
C ASP A 83 -19.14 19.79 9.17
N ARG A 84 -19.04 20.48 8.03
CA ARG A 84 -18.37 21.78 7.90
C ARG A 84 -19.24 22.93 8.36
N ARG A 85 -20.51 22.69 8.71
CA ARG A 85 -21.37 23.75 9.24
C ARG A 85 -20.98 24.00 10.70
N PRO A 86 -20.61 25.24 11.07
CA PRO A 86 -20.36 25.55 12.46
C PRO A 86 -21.67 25.44 13.25
N ASP A 87 -21.67 24.63 14.30
CA ASP A 87 -22.83 24.36 15.18
C ASP A 87 -23.47 25.65 15.75
N TRP A 88 -22.70 26.74 15.80
CA TRP A 88 -23.12 28.03 16.33
C TRP A 88 -23.93 28.91 15.36
N ARG A 89 -24.14 28.49 14.09
CA ARG A 89 -25.04 29.18 13.13
C ARG A 89 -26.51 28.77 13.26
N GLY A 90 -26.90 28.25 14.42
CA GLY A 90 -28.26 27.78 14.75
C GLY A 90 -29.19 28.82 15.40
N SER A 91 -28.90 30.13 15.36
CA SER A 91 -29.73 31.16 16.01
C SER A 91 -30.14 32.36 15.14
N ASP A 92 -29.80 32.38 13.85
CA ASP A 92 -30.08 33.54 12.96
C ASP A 92 -31.31 33.34 12.04
N LEU A 93 -32.03 32.23 12.14
CA LEU A 93 -33.32 32.07 11.47
C LEU A 93 -34.44 32.39 12.47
N ARG A 94 -34.75 33.69 12.48
CA ARG A 94 -35.96 34.30 13.04
C ARG A 94 -37.22 33.85 12.31
#